data_AF-A0A9P0FDF8-F1
#
_entry.id   AF-A0A9P0FDF8-F1
#
_cell.length_a   1.000
_cell.length_b   1.000
_cell.length_c   1.000
_cell.angle_alpha   90.00
_cell.angle_beta   90.00
_cell.angle_gamma   90.00
#
_symmetry.space_group_name_H-M   'P 1'
#
loop_
_entity.id
_entity.type
_entity.pdbx_description
1 polymer ?
#
loop_
_entity_poly.entity_id
_entity_poly.type
_entity_poly.pdbx_seq_one_letter_code
_entity_poly.pdbx_strand_id
1 'polypeptide(L)'
;MKAKVRTLEEIVGKTKPVKQEKTEEKRTEANEVKKLTTDFVVKGKPKSGRVWKTERKRFSSIIKTKGIRNSFEKKQQLREKLKQVKEASKALKAEKEAEKELKKQRRRDNLKRQEENRLKTEVVQVITNTKKLKKLRKKQLRFIEKRDTTTVG
;
A
#
# COMPACT_ATOMS: atom_id res chain seq x y z
N MET A 1 0.95 85.16 -0.69
CA MET A 1 2.26 84.52 -0.40
C MET A 1 2.38 84.32 1.10
N LYS A 2 2.57 83.09 1.59
CA LYS A 2 2.92 82.82 2.99
C LYS A 2 4.08 81.83 2.98
N ALA A 3 5.27 82.30 3.38
CA ALA A 3 6.46 81.48 3.45
C ALA A 3 6.35 80.51 4.64
N LYS A 4 6.57 79.22 4.39
CA LYS A 4 6.62 78.19 5.41
C LYS A 4 8.05 78.12 5.95
N VAL A 5 8.27 78.67 7.14
CA VAL A 5 9.55 78.58 7.85
C VAL A 5 9.75 77.11 8.24
N ARG A 6 10.82 76.49 7.71
CA ARG A 6 11.27 75.15 8.14
C ARG A 6 12.10 75.31 9.40
N THR A 7 11.76 74.56 10.44
CA THR A 7 12.51 74.55 11.70
C THR A 7 13.86 73.84 11.50
N LEU A 8 14.90 74.39 12.11
CA LEU A 8 16.30 73.91 12.05
C LEU A 8 16.51 72.47 12.57
N GLU A 9 15.48 71.84 13.13
CA GLU A 9 15.52 70.47 13.65
C GLU A 9 15.37 69.39 12.57
N GLU A 10 14.97 69.74 11.34
CA GLU A 10 14.83 68.77 10.24
C GLU A 10 16.16 68.44 9.52
N ILE A 11 17.25 69.15 9.81
CA ILE A 11 18.54 69.00 9.10
C ILE A 11 19.51 68.05 9.83
N VAL A 12 19.30 67.76 11.13
CA VAL A 12 20.21 66.90 11.90
C VAL A 12 19.70 65.45 11.95
N GLY A 13 20.08 64.72 10.90
CA GLY A 13 20.51 63.31 10.91
C GLY A 13 19.87 62.35 11.91
N LYS A 14 18.95 61.51 11.43
CA LYS A 14 18.74 60.17 11.98
C LYS A 14 19.67 59.19 11.26
N THR A 15 20.97 59.27 11.51
CA THR A 15 21.87 58.16 11.17
C THR A 15 21.57 57.00 12.12
N LYS A 16 21.08 55.89 11.56
CA LYS A 16 21.08 54.62 12.28
C LYS A 16 22.53 54.30 12.69
N PRO A 17 22.77 53.71 13.87
CA PRO A 17 24.13 53.40 14.30
C PRO A 17 24.72 52.31 13.41
N VAL A 18 25.55 52.71 12.43
CA VAL A 18 26.36 51.87 11.52
C VAL A 18 27.18 50.78 12.26
N LYS A 19 27.37 50.91 13.58
CA LYS A 19 28.02 49.90 14.42
C LYS A 19 27.18 48.64 14.65
N GLN A 20 25.85 48.73 14.69
CA GLN A 20 24.96 47.58 14.97
C GLN A 20 24.81 46.68 13.74
N GLU A 21 24.63 47.24 12.55
CA GLU A 21 24.52 46.46 11.30
C GLU A 21 25.83 45.71 10.98
N LYS A 22 26.99 46.37 11.15
CA LYS A 22 28.31 45.71 10.97
C LYS A 22 28.60 44.58 11.96
N THR A 23 27.98 44.59 13.15
CA THR A 23 28.15 43.48 14.11
C THR A 23 27.24 42.30 13.80
N GLU A 24 26.06 42.55 13.22
CA GLU A 24 25.14 41.50 12.78
C GLU A 24 25.63 40.81 11.49
N GLU A 25 26.11 41.58 10.52
CA GLU A 25 26.70 41.06 9.26
C GLU A 25 27.91 40.15 9.52
N LYS A 26 28.83 40.58 10.41
CA LYS A 26 29.98 39.75 10.81
C LYS A 26 29.57 38.48 11.55
N ARG A 27 28.46 38.49 12.29
CA ARG A 27 27.92 37.31 12.99
C ARG A 27 27.26 36.33 12.01
N THR A 28 26.59 36.82 10.97
CA THR A 28 26.01 35.98 9.91
C THR A 28 27.10 35.32 9.07
N GLU A 29 28.12 36.08 8.67
CA GLU A 29 29.28 35.55 7.91
C GLU A 29 30.05 34.49 8.71
N ALA A 30 30.33 34.74 9.99
CA ALA A 30 31.01 33.76 10.85
C ALA A 30 30.19 32.47 11.06
N ASN A 31 28.86 32.55 11.06
CA ASN A 31 28.00 31.37 11.16
C ASN A 31 27.89 30.60 9.84
N GLU A 32 27.84 31.30 8.70
CA GLU A 32 27.87 30.71 7.35
C GLU A 32 29.15 29.87 7.16
N VAL A 33 30.30 30.46 7.51
CA VAL A 33 31.62 29.82 7.42
C VAL A 33 31.72 28.62 8.37
N LYS A 34 31.20 28.72 9.60
CA LYS A 34 31.16 27.58 10.54
C LYS A 34 30.26 26.44 10.05
N LYS A 35 29.12 26.76 9.42
CA LYS A 35 28.20 25.76 8.88
C LYS A 35 28.84 24.98 7.73
N LEU A 36 29.41 25.71 6.76
CA LEU A 36 30.11 25.12 5.61
C LEU A 36 31.27 24.23 6.04
N THR A 37 32.08 24.66 7.01
CA THR A 37 33.19 23.86 7.54
C THR A 37 32.73 22.60 8.29
N THR A 38 31.62 22.66 9.05
CA THR A 38 31.06 21.46 9.70
C THR A 38 30.39 20.48 8.75
N ASP A 39 29.76 20.96 7.68
CA ASP A 39 29.08 20.12 6.68
C ASP A 39 30.10 19.44 5.73
N PHE A 40 31.30 20.00 5.56
CA PHE A 40 32.38 19.46 4.72
C PHE A 40 33.32 18.46 5.41
N VAL A 41 33.13 18.14 6.70
CA VAL A 41 33.96 17.14 7.37
C VAL A 41 33.64 15.74 6.82
N VAL A 42 34.51 15.22 5.96
CA VAL A 42 34.40 13.87 5.38
C VAL A 42 34.49 12.83 6.50
N LYS A 43 33.42 12.04 6.68
CA LYS A 43 33.40 10.97 7.68
C LYS A 43 34.25 9.79 7.24
N GLY A 44 35.01 9.22 8.17
CA GLY A 44 35.78 8.00 7.94
C GLY A 44 34.87 6.79 7.65
N LYS A 45 35.37 5.87 6.81
CA LYS A 45 34.70 4.60 6.52
C LYS A 45 34.99 3.60 7.65
N PRO A 46 33.99 2.84 8.15
CA PRO A 46 34.24 1.80 9.15
C PRO A 46 35.06 0.65 8.57
N LYS A 47 35.86 -0.03 9.41
CA LYS A 47 36.75 -1.13 9.01
C LYS A 47 36.05 -2.25 8.25
N SER A 48 34.78 -2.53 8.58
CA SER A 48 33.96 -3.57 7.94
C SER A 48 33.24 -3.13 6.67
N GLY A 49 33.31 -1.85 6.28
CA GLY A 49 32.58 -1.27 5.14
C GLY A 49 31.06 -1.18 5.32
N ARG A 50 30.48 -1.86 6.31
CA ARG A 50 29.04 -1.89 6.56
C ARG A 50 28.66 -0.93 7.69
N VAL A 51 27.92 0.11 7.35
CA VAL A 51 27.37 1.07 8.33
C VAL A 51 26.03 0.53 8.84
N TRP A 52 25.98 0.13 10.12
CA TRP A 52 24.78 -0.46 10.72
C TRP A 52 23.75 0.58 11.22
N LYS A 53 24.14 1.87 11.32
CA LYS A 53 23.29 2.99 11.71
C LYS A 53 23.19 4.02 10.59
N THR A 54 21.99 4.41 10.21
CA THR A 54 21.80 5.53 9.27
C THR A 54 22.15 6.86 9.94
N GLU A 55 22.66 7.81 9.16
CA GLU A 55 22.98 9.14 9.66
C GLU A 55 21.71 9.88 10.07
N ARG A 56 21.63 10.28 11.34
CA ARG A 56 20.53 11.10 11.86
C ARG A 56 20.70 12.54 11.37
N LYS A 57 19.74 13.03 10.59
CA LYS A 57 19.67 14.45 10.24
C LYS A 57 19.25 15.27 11.47
N ARG A 58 19.81 16.47 11.64
CA ARG A 58 19.44 17.39 12.72
C ARG A 58 18.01 17.89 12.50
N PHE A 59 17.26 18.13 13.58
CA PHE A 59 15.89 18.69 13.46
C PHE A 59 15.84 20.04 12.73
N SER A 60 16.95 20.80 12.73
CA SER A 60 17.10 22.06 12.01
C SER A 60 17.21 21.90 10.48
N SER A 61 17.54 20.71 9.97
CA SER A 61 17.53 20.46 8.52
C SER A 61 16.13 20.23 7.95
N ILE A 62 15.11 20.07 8.82
CA ILE A 62 13.72 19.94 8.40
C ILE A 62 13.22 21.34 8.05
N ILE A 63 12.99 21.58 6.76
CA ILE A 63 12.42 22.83 6.25
C ILE A 63 10.95 22.89 6.70
N LYS A 64 10.66 23.64 7.76
CA LYS A 64 9.30 23.80 8.32
C LYS A 64 8.52 24.97 7.72
N THR A 65 8.78 25.33 6.46
CA THR A 65 8.16 26.51 5.82
C THR A 65 6.64 26.33 5.69
N LYS A 66 5.89 27.43 5.80
CA LYS A 66 4.43 27.42 5.69
C LYS A 66 3.95 26.89 4.32
N GLY A 67 4.72 27.09 3.25
CA GLY A 67 4.38 26.66 1.88
C GLY A 67 4.40 25.14 1.65
N ILE A 68 5.08 24.35 2.49
CA ILE A 68 5.10 22.88 2.39
C ILE A 68 3.82 22.27 2.98
N ARG A 69 3.09 23.02 3.81
CA ARG A 69 1.85 22.53 4.44
C ARG A 69 0.68 22.73 3.48
N ASN A 70 0.04 21.63 3.07
CA ASN A 70 -1.22 21.71 2.33
C ASN A 70 -2.28 22.46 3.14
N SER A 71 -3.01 23.35 2.47
CA SER A 71 -4.23 23.97 3.01
C SER A 71 -5.26 22.90 3.37
N PHE A 72 -6.19 23.26 4.25
CA PHE A 72 -7.26 22.35 4.68
C PHE A 72 -8.07 21.85 3.48
N GLU A 73 -8.43 22.74 2.57
CA GLU A 73 -9.14 22.43 1.33
C GLU A 73 -8.41 21.40 0.47
N LYS A 74 -7.10 21.57 0.25
CA LYS A 74 -6.28 20.59 -0.50
C LYS A 74 -6.24 19.23 0.18
N LYS A 75 -6.25 19.19 1.52
CA LYS A 75 -6.33 17.92 2.26
C LYS A 75 -7.69 17.25 2.10
N GLN A 76 -8.76 18.03 2.07
CA GLN A 76 -10.11 17.51 1.88
C GLN A 76 -10.30 16.95 0.47
N GLN A 77 -9.86 17.68 -0.56
CA GLN A 77 -9.83 17.20 -1.94
C GLN A 77 -9.01 15.91 -2.09
N LEU A 78 -7.86 15.80 -1.40
CA LEU A 78 -7.05 14.57 -1.41
C LEU A 78 -7.82 13.40 -0.77
N ARG A 79 -8.51 13.63 0.34
CA ARG A 79 -9.32 12.60 1.03
C ARG A 79 -10.44 12.10 0.15
N GLU A 80 -11.14 13.01 -0.54
CA GLU A 80 -12.22 12.69 -1.47
C GLU A 80 -11.70 11.86 -2.65
N LYS A 81 -10.60 12.29 -3.29
CA LYS A 81 -9.96 11.53 -4.37
C LYS A 81 -9.55 10.13 -3.92
N LEU A 82 -8.94 10.00 -2.74
CA LEU A 82 -8.57 8.70 -2.18
C LEU A 82 -9.79 7.82 -1.89
N LYS A 83 -10.89 8.41 -1.42
CA LYS A 83 -12.16 7.70 -1.19
C LYS A 83 -12.71 7.16 -2.50
N GLN A 84 -12.80 7.98 -3.55
CA GLN A 84 -13.27 7.58 -4.87
C GLN A 84 -12.42 6.44 -5.46
N VAL A 85 -11.09 6.54 -5.40
CA VAL A 85 -10.19 5.48 -5.91
C VAL A 85 -10.38 4.17 -5.14
N LYS A 86 -10.55 4.24 -3.81
CA LYS A 86 -10.79 3.05 -2.99
C LYS A 86 -12.12 2.39 -3.29
N GLU A 87 -13.18 3.19 -3.47
CA GLU A 87 -14.51 2.70 -3.82
C GLU A 87 -14.50 2.02 -5.19
N ALA A 88 -13.88 2.64 -6.20
CA ALA A 88 -13.70 2.05 -7.52
C ALA A 88 -12.91 0.73 -7.46
N SER A 89 -11.80 0.70 -6.70
CA SER A 89 -11.02 -0.53 -6.52
C SER A 89 -11.82 -1.63 -5.82
N LYS A 90 -12.62 -1.29 -4.81
CA LYS A 90 -13.47 -2.25 -4.09
C LYS A 90 -14.55 -2.81 -4.99
N ALA A 91 -15.19 -1.97 -5.82
CA ALA A 91 -16.20 -2.40 -6.79
C ALA A 91 -15.61 -3.43 -7.78
N LEU A 92 -14.44 -3.14 -8.37
CA LEU A 92 -13.77 -4.05 -9.30
C LEU A 92 -13.37 -5.38 -8.66
N LYS A 93 -12.98 -5.38 -7.38
CA LYS A 93 -12.67 -6.62 -6.66
C LYS A 93 -13.92 -7.44 -6.40
N ALA A 94 -15.00 -6.80 -5.95
CA ALA A 94 -16.27 -7.44 -5.68
C ALA A 94 -16.85 -8.10 -6.95
N GLU A 95 -16.78 -7.43 -8.10
CA GLU A 95 -17.22 -7.99 -9.38
C GLU A 95 -16.42 -9.26 -9.76
N LYS A 96 -15.08 -9.20 -9.65
CA LYS A 96 -14.22 -10.37 -9.93
C LYS A 96 -14.46 -11.52 -8.96
N GLU A 97 -14.75 -11.23 -7.70
CA GLU A 97 -15.07 -12.26 -6.70
C GLU A 97 -16.43 -12.90 -6.97
N ALA A 98 -17.45 -12.10 -7.33
CA ALA A 98 -18.75 -12.59 -7.73
C ALA A 98 -18.67 -13.50 -8.97
N GLU A 99 -17.92 -13.10 -10.00
CA GLU A 99 -17.71 -13.92 -11.20
C GLU A 99 -17.06 -15.27 -10.86
N LYS A 100 -16.03 -15.26 -10.01
CA LYS A 100 -15.35 -16.48 -9.55
C LYS A 100 -16.28 -17.39 -8.77
N GLU A 101 -17.11 -16.83 -7.88
CA GLU A 101 -18.03 -17.63 -7.08
C GLU A 101 -19.13 -18.24 -7.94
N LEU A 102 -19.69 -17.48 -8.90
CA LEU A 102 -20.64 -18.01 -9.89
C LEU A 102 -20.01 -19.15 -10.70
N LYS A 103 -18.76 -19.04 -11.12
CA LYS A 103 -18.05 -20.11 -11.84
C LYS A 103 -17.86 -21.35 -10.97
N LYS A 104 -17.55 -21.19 -9.68
CA LYS A 104 -17.45 -22.31 -8.73
C LYS A 104 -18.80 -22.98 -8.51
N GLN A 105 -19.87 -22.20 -8.33
CA GLN A 105 -21.23 -22.71 -8.15
C GLN A 105 -21.65 -23.52 -9.38
N ARG A 106 -21.50 -22.97 -10.59
CA ARG A 106 -21.76 -23.69 -11.86
C ARG A 106 -20.97 -24.99 -11.94
N ARG A 107 -19.69 -24.99 -11.56
CA ARG A 107 -18.87 -26.21 -11.55
C ARG A 107 -19.39 -27.24 -10.55
N ARG A 108 -19.74 -26.82 -9.32
CA ARG A 108 -20.31 -27.70 -8.30
C ARG A 108 -21.63 -28.32 -8.78
N ASP A 109 -22.50 -27.52 -9.39
CA ASP A 109 -23.79 -28.00 -9.90
C ASP A 109 -23.61 -28.97 -11.07
N ASN A 110 -22.68 -28.67 -11.98
CA ASN A 110 -22.34 -29.57 -13.08
C ASN A 110 -21.76 -30.90 -12.58
N LEU A 111 -20.89 -30.88 -11.57
CA LEU A 111 -20.37 -32.10 -10.95
C LEU A 111 -21.48 -32.93 -10.31
N LYS A 112 -22.37 -32.30 -9.54
CA LYS A 112 -23.55 -32.99 -8.97
C LYS A 112 -24.42 -33.62 -10.05
N ARG A 113 -24.74 -32.88 -11.11
CA ARG A 113 -25.51 -33.42 -12.24
C ARG A 113 -24.78 -34.56 -12.94
N GLN A 114 -23.45 -34.48 -13.08
CA GLN A 114 -22.65 -35.57 -13.65
C GLN A 114 -22.66 -36.82 -12.76
N GLU A 115 -22.58 -36.66 -11.44
CA GLU A 115 -22.69 -37.76 -10.48
C GLU A 115 -24.08 -38.40 -10.53
N GLU A 116 -25.14 -37.60 -10.49
CA GLU A 116 -26.51 -38.07 -10.63
C GLU A 116 -26.75 -38.78 -11.96
N ASN A 117 -26.27 -38.20 -13.06
CA ASN A 117 -26.38 -38.82 -14.38
C ASN A 117 -25.58 -40.11 -14.44
N ARG A 118 -24.36 -40.14 -13.90
CA ARG A 118 -23.55 -41.36 -13.83
C ARG A 118 -24.30 -42.47 -13.09
N LEU A 119 -24.93 -42.16 -11.96
CA LEU A 119 -25.76 -43.11 -11.20
C LEU A 119 -26.98 -43.57 -12.02
N LYS A 120 -27.69 -42.65 -12.68
CA LYS A 120 -28.88 -42.97 -13.49
C LYS A 120 -28.56 -43.80 -14.74
N THR A 121 -27.44 -43.52 -15.40
CA THR A 121 -27.01 -44.22 -16.62
C THR A 121 -26.23 -45.49 -16.34
N GLU A 122 -25.94 -45.79 -15.07
CA GLU A 122 -25.17 -46.98 -14.72
C GLU A 122 -25.97 -48.24 -15.06
N VAL A 123 -25.52 -48.95 -16.09
CA VAL A 123 -26.11 -50.24 -16.49
C VAL A 123 -25.49 -51.33 -15.63
N VAL A 124 -26.30 -51.89 -14.72
CA VAL A 124 -25.86 -52.95 -13.80
C VAL A 124 -26.26 -54.32 -14.34
N GLN A 125 -25.34 -55.28 -14.26
CA GLN A 125 -25.65 -56.69 -14.51
C GLN A 125 -26.13 -57.35 -13.21
N VAL A 126 -27.37 -57.86 -13.18
CA VAL A 126 -27.89 -58.60 -12.04
C VAL A 126 -27.22 -59.98 -11.96
N ILE A 127 -26.54 -60.27 -10.86
CA ILE A 127 -25.84 -61.52 -10.63
C ILE A 127 -26.76 -62.50 -9.88
N THR A 128 -27.31 -63.47 -10.60
CA THR A 128 -28.22 -64.47 -10.03
C THR A 128 -27.51 -65.56 -9.21
N ASN A 129 -26.25 -65.90 -9.55
CA ASN A 129 -25.49 -66.95 -8.86
C ASN A 129 -24.20 -66.43 -8.23
N THR A 130 -24.20 -66.33 -6.90
CA THR A 130 -23.10 -65.78 -6.10
C THR A 130 -21.90 -66.72 -5.96
N LYS A 131 -22.05 -68.03 -6.23
CA LYS A 131 -20.94 -68.99 -6.18
C LYS A 131 -19.89 -68.68 -7.25
N LYS A 132 -20.28 -68.06 -8.37
CA LYS A 132 -19.37 -67.67 -9.45
C LYS A 132 -18.40 -66.57 -9.02
N LEU A 133 -18.87 -65.55 -8.29
CA LEU A 133 -18.02 -64.49 -7.73
C LEU A 133 -16.97 -65.04 -6.76
N LYS A 134 -17.36 -66.01 -5.91
CA LYS A 134 -16.46 -66.64 -4.93
C LYS A 134 -15.33 -67.45 -5.57
N LYS A 135 -15.47 -67.84 -6.84
CA LYS A 135 -14.45 -68.57 -7.60
C LYS A 135 -13.46 -67.65 -8.33
N LEU A 136 -13.73 -66.35 -8.44
CA LEU A 136 -12.86 -65.41 -9.13
C LEU A 136 -11.58 -65.11 -8.34
N ARG A 137 -10.51 -64.75 -9.06
CA ARG A 137 -9.25 -64.35 -8.42
C ARG A 137 -9.42 -62.98 -7.74
N LYS A 138 -8.70 -62.76 -6.63
CA LYS A 138 -8.71 -61.49 -5.87
C LYS A 138 -8.45 -60.24 -6.73
N LYS A 139 -7.64 -60.34 -7.80
CA LYS A 139 -7.40 -59.21 -8.72
C LYS A 139 -8.64 -58.87 -9.56
N GLN A 140 -9.42 -59.86 -10.00
CA GLN A 140 -10.63 -59.64 -10.80
C GLN A 140 -11.75 -59.03 -9.95
N LEU A 141 -11.85 -59.42 -8.69
CA LEU A 141 -12.82 -58.85 -7.74
C LEU A 141 -12.62 -57.35 -7.48
N ARG A 142 -11.41 -56.79 -7.71
CA ARG A 142 -11.14 -55.35 -7.54
C ARG A 142 -11.80 -54.48 -8.60
N PHE A 143 -12.14 -55.05 -9.76
CA PHE A 143 -12.81 -54.33 -10.84
C PHE A 143 -14.34 -54.37 -10.74
N ILE A 144 -14.89 -55.18 -9.82
CA ILE A 144 -16.33 -55.33 -9.64
C ILE A 144 -16.80 -54.37 -8.55
N GLU A 145 -17.58 -53.37 -8.94
CA GLU A 145 -18.33 -52.53 -8.00
C GLU A 145 -19.72 -53.14 -7.77
N LYS A 146 -20.19 -53.13 -6.51
CA LYS A 146 -21.53 -53.61 -6.17
C LYS A 146 -22.48 -52.41 -6.10
N ARG A 147 -23.62 -52.51 -6.77
CA ARG A 147 -24.69 -51.51 -6.76
C ARG A 147 -25.98 -52.19 -6.32
N ASP A 148 -26.76 -51.50 -5.49
CA ASP A 148 -28.05 -52.00 -5.03
C ASP A 148 -29.11 -51.75 -6.10
N THR A 149 -29.81 -52.81 -6.49
CA THR A 149 -30.93 -52.76 -7.46
C THR A 149 -32.27 -53.02 -6.79
N THR A 150 -32.31 -53.10 -5.46
CA THR A 150 -33.54 -53.31 -4.68
C THR A 150 -34.44 -52.08 -4.82
N THR A 151 -35.52 -52.22 -5.57
CA THR A 151 -36.61 -51.24 -5.65
C THR A 151 -37.38 -51.34 -4.33
N VAL A 152 -37.10 -50.44 -3.39
CA VAL A 152 -37.89 -50.33 -2.16
C VAL A 152 -39.20 -49.63 -2.53
N GLY A 153 -40.26 -50.43 -2.71
CA GLY A 153 -41.63 -49.96 -2.85
C GLY A 153 -42.31 -49.83 -1.50
#